data_AF-A0A4Q5NKC2-F1
#
_entry.id   AF-A0A4Q5NKC2-F1
#
_cell.length_a   1.000
_cell.length_b   1.000
_cell.length_c   1.000
_cell.angle_alpha   90.00
_cell.angle_beta   90.00
_cell.angle_gamma   90.00
#
_symmetry.space_group_name_H-M   'P 1'
#
loop_
_entity.id
_entity.type
_entity.pdbx_description
1 polymer ?
#
loop_
_entity_poly.entity_id
_entity_poly.type
_entity_poly.pdbx_seq_one_letter_code
_entity_poly.pdbx_strand_id
1 'polypeptide(L)'
;MTANGIPVAGERYLVDTNVLTALDNASHAQHQTVYDVVARLTKAEVILCIAPQNLIELWNVMTRPLESNGFGLSVAQAKTRLDRYEEAFTVLPDAPQVFEQWKRLALVHEVKGKQVHDTRLCAFALAYTVQNILTLNERDFRRFTSEGINVVTPPVLLALFVKADAGNEMVWVMTSIHGDFEQIPKRELAEGMVQIKVEGRKEGDILAWITPEVFGKIHDAPPSAEPLPEPMLEAIRFIISVLGEQVPGSFEEWERDFRRDEDPAQEILLWLRVADKYQKLTTQHALSKAAKSDYFQVLLRCTMVPREDVLSMVERKVISDDEVLRIIDEYYSKDAPRVKAKPKPNRAERRRKK
;
A
#
# COMPACT_ATOMS: atom_id res chain seq x y z
N MET A 1 9.11 5.81 -24.93
CA MET A 1 8.65 5.47 -23.56
C MET A 1 8.87 3.99 -23.31
N THR A 2 9.15 3.59 -22.07
CA THR A 2 9.10 2.18 -21.68
C THR A 2 7.68 1.60 -21.79
N ALA A 3 7.53 0.27 -21.74
CA ALA A 3 6.24 -0.40 -21.64
C ALA A 3 5.37 0.08 -20.45
N ASN A 4 5.99 0.73 -19.45
CA ASN A 4 5.34 1.26 -18.26
C ASN A 4 5.11 2.78 -18.32
N GLY A 5 5.41 3.45 -19.44
CA GLY A 5 5.24 4.90 -19.62
C GLY A 5 6.28 5.75 -18.89
N ILE A 6 7.30 5.14 -18.27
CA ILE A 6 8.38 5.87 -17.59
C ILE A 6 9.30 6.51 -18.64
N PRO A 7 9.62 7.81 -18.52
CA PRO A 7 10.59 8.49 -19.38
C PRO A 7 11.96 7.82 -19.31
N VAL A 8 12.67 7.75 -20.44
CA VAL A 8 14.01 7.15 -20.53
C VAL A 8 15.05 8.13 -21.04
N ALA A 9 16.32 7.78 -20.83
CA ALA A 9 17.47 8.54 -21.30
C ALA A 9 17.35 8.90 -22.79
N GLY A 10 17.63 10.16 -23.11
CA GLY A 10 17.57 10.70 -24.47
C GLY A 10 16.18 11.09 -24.97
N GLU A 11 15.09 10.76 -24.26
CA GLU A 11 13.78 11.33 -24.60
C GLU A 11 13.78 12.85 -24.47
N ARG A 12 12.98 13.53 -25.28
CA ARG A 12 12.87 15.00 -25.28
C ARG A 12 11.52 15.45 -24.76
N TYR A 13 11.54 16.45 -23.90
CA TYR A 13 10.35 17.11 -23.36
C TYR A 13 10.49 18.61 -23.54
N LEU A 14 9.57 19.22 -24.29
CA LEU A 14 9.46 20.67 -24.37
C LEU A 14 8.71 21.18 -23.15
N VAL A 15 9.36 22.01 -22.35
CA VAL A 15 8.83 22.50 -21.09
C VAL A 15 8.07 23.81 -21.32
N ASP A 16 6.82 23.83 -20.88
CA ASP A 16 5.96 25.01 -20.94
C ASP A 16 6.39 26.06 -19.90
N THR A 17 6.12 27.33 -20.18
CA THR A 17 6.44 28.46 -19.31
C THR A 17 5.79 28.32 -17.93
N ASN A 18 4.56 27.78 -17.85
CA ASN A 18 3.88 27.59 -16.55
C ASN A 18 4.61 26.59 -15.62
N VAL A 19 5.42 25.68 -16.17
CA VAL A 19 6.25 24.76 -15.40
C VAL A 19 7.47 25.52 -14.86
N LEU A 20 8.10 26.35 -15.69
CA LEU A 20 9.24 27.19 -15.28
C LEU A 20 8.82 28.21 -14.22
N THR A 21 7.64 28.82 -14.34
CA THR A 21 7.13 29.74 -13.32
C THR A 21 6.80 29.02 -12.01
N ALA A 22 6.29 27.79 -12.07
CA ALA A 22 6.08 26.97 -10.87
C ALA A 22 7.40 26.54 -10.21
N LEU A 23 8.47 26.26 -10.98
CA LEU A 23 9.82 26.03 -10.44
C LEU A 23 10.37 27.26 -9.69
N ASP A 24 10.03 28.47 -10.14
CA ASP A 24 10.54 29.72 -9.59
C ASP A 24 9.73 30.26 -8.41
N ASN A 25 8.53 29.75 -8.21
CA ASN A 25 7.62 30.23 -7.19
C ASN A 25 7.40 29.15 -6.13
N ALA A 26 8.16 29.22 -5.04
CA ALA A 26 8.04 28.29 -3.90
C ALA A 26 6.63 28.25 -3.27
N SER A 27 5.85 29.33 -3.42
CA SER A 27 4.46 29.41 -2.94
C SER A 27 3.44 28.86 -3.92
N HIS A 28 3.85 28.43 -5.12
CA HIS A 28 2.95 27.82 -6.08
C HIS A 28 2.51 26.44 -5.60
N ALA A 29 1.21 26.13 -5.66
CA ALA A 29 0.65 24.88 -5.14
C ALA A 29 1.30 23.61 -5.75
N GLN A 30 1.78 23.69 -6.99
CA GLN A 30 2.47 22.59 -7.68
C GLN A 30 4.01 22.70 -7.66
N HIS A 31 4.60 23.64 -6.91
CA HIS A 31 6.05 23.86 -6.89
C HIS A 31 6.82 22.57 -6.61
N GLN A 32 6.48 21.88 -5.52
CA GLN A 32 7.19 20.66 -5.12
C GLN A 32 7.04 19.54 -6.15
N THR A 33 5.83 19.30 -6.65
CA THR A 33 5.57 18.29 -7.68
C THR A 33 6.38 18.57 -8.95
N VAL A 34 6.42 19.82 -9.39
CA VAL A 34 7.20 20.23 -10.58
C VAL A 34 8.70 20.03 -10.32
N TYR A 35 9.20 20.48 -9.17
CA TYR A 35 10.59 20.33 -8.79
C TYR A 35 11.03 18.86 -8.80
N ASP A 36 10.26 17.98 -8.15
CA ASP A 36 10.56 16.55 -8.06
C ASP A 36 10.57 15.88 -9.44
N VAL A 37 9.62 16.24 -10.30
CA VAL A 37 9.54 15.71 -11.67
C VAL A 37 10.73 16.16 -12.51
N VAL A 38 11.06 17.45 -12.49
CA VAL A 38 12.20 17.99 -13.24
C VAL A 38 13.50 17.34 -12.76
N ALA A 39 13.71 17.25 -11.45
CA ALA A 39 14.87 16.58 -10.86
C ALA A 39 14.97 15.11 -11.30
N ARG A 40 13.85 14.38 -11.33
CA ARG A 40 13.82 12.97 -11.78
C ARG A 40 14.05 12.82 -13.27
N LEU A 41 13.47 13.68 -14.10
CA LEU A 41 13.73 13.70 -15.55
C LEU A 41 15.20 13.96 -15.83
N THR A 42 15.82 14.95 -15.16
CA THR A 42 17.25 15.23 -15.27
C THR A 42 18.09 14.02 -14.83
N LYS A 43 17.75 13.39 -13.69
CA LYS A 43 18.44 12.18 -13.21
C LYS A 43 18.30 11.00 -14.17
N ALA A 44 17.18 10.90 -14.88
CA ALA A 44 16.92 9.88 -15.89
C ALA A 44 17.55 10.19 -17.25
N GLU A 45 18.39 11.24 -17.35
CA GLU A 45 19.05 11.69 -18.58
C GLU A 45 18.07 12.02 -19.71
N VAL A 46 16.87 12.48 -19.33
CA VAL A 46 15.89 13.06 -20.26
C VAL A 46 16.37 14.46 -20.66
N ILE A 47 16.24 14.78 -21.93
CA ILE A 47 16.59 16.09 -22.50
C ILE A 47 15.40 17.02 -22.30
N LEU A 48 15.50 17.91 -21.33
CA LEU A 48 14.54 19.00 -21.15
C LEU A 48 14.86 20.14 -22.11
N CYS A 49 13.88 20.48 -22.94
CA CYS A 49 13.98 21.52 -23.96
C CYS A 49 13.14 22.73 -23.59
N ILE A 50 13.59 23.93 -23.96
CA ILE A 50 12.83 25.18 -23.86
C ILE A 50 12.95 25.95 -25.18
N ALA A 51 12.00 26.84 -25.46
CA ALA A 51 12.04 27.72 -26.62
C ALA A 51 12.29 29.19 -26.21
N PRO A 52 12.79 30.05 -27.11
CA PRO A 52 12.89 31.49 -26.89
C PRO A 52 11.57 32.12 -26.42
N GLN A 53 10.42 31.59 -26.87
CA GLN A 53 9.12 32.01 -26.37
C GLN A 53 8.95 31.79 -24.86
N ASN A 54 9.37 30.63 -24.35
CA ASN A 54 9.27 30.35 -22.91
C ASN A 54 10.09 31.35 -22.11
N LEU A 55 11.29 31.68 -22.59
CA LEU A 55 12.17 32.65 -21.96
C LEU A 55 11.58 34.07 -21.95
N ILE A 56 10.96 34.49 -23.06
CA ILE A 56 10.29 35.79 -23.16
C ILE A 56 9.07 35.86 -22.23
N GLU A 57 8.25 34.82 -22.19
CA GLU A 57 7.08 34.76 -21.32
C GLU A 57 7.49 34.70 -19.84
N LEU A 58 8.54 33.93 -19.51
CA LEU A 58 9.10 33.86 -18.16
C LEU A 58 9.67 35.23 -17.74
N TRP A 59 10.39 35.93 -18.63
CA TRP A 59 10.89 37.27 -18.35
C TRP A 59 9.79 38.24 -17.95
N ASN A 60 8.67 38.22 -18.70
CA ASN A 60 7.49 39.01 -18.36
C ASN A 60 6.95 38.66 -16.97
N VAL A 61 6.86 37.37 -16.61
CA VAL A 61 6.40 36.96 -15.27
C VAL A 61 7.39 37.39 -14.18
N MET A 62 8.69 37.22 -14.40
CA MET A 62 9.74 37.55 -13.44
C MET A 62 9.77 39.04 -13.11
N THR A 63 9.70 39.89 -14.13
CA THR A 63 9.89 41.34 -13.98
C THR A 63 8.60 42.12 -13.71
N ARG A 64 7.44 41.50 -13.94
CA ARG A 64 6.15 42.11 -13.61
C ARG A 64 6.02 42.30 -12.08
N PRO A 65 5.47 43.42 -11.59
CA PRO A 65 5.28 43.65 -10.16
C PRO A 65 4.40 42.59 -9.50
N LEU A 66 4.59 42.38 -8.19
CA LEU A 66 3.81 41.42 -7.39
C LEU A 66 2.31 41.73 -7.43
N GLU A 67 1.95 43.02 -7.44
CA GLU A 67 0.58 43.52 -7.49
C GLU A 67 -0.15 43.14 -8.78
N SER A 68 0.60 42.77 -9.83
CA SER A 68 0.09 42.33 -11.13
C SER A 68 0.34 40.84 -11.39
N ASN A 69 0.44 40.02 -10.34
CA ASN A 69 0.75 38.57 -10.44
C ASN A 69 2.10 38.27 -11.12
N GLY A 70 3.11 39.11 -10.96
CA GLY A 70 4.50 38.79 -11.33
C GLY A 70 5.36 38.44 -10.11
N PHE A 71 6.67 38.30 -10.30
CA PHE A 71 7.61 38.01 -9.19
C PHE A 71 8.30 39.26 -8.64
N GLY A 72 8.16 40.42 -9.28
CA GLY A 72 8.76 41.68 -8.83
C GLY A 72 10.30 41.68 -8.84
N LEU A 73 10.93 40.82 -9.65
CA LEU A 73 12.38 40.75 -9.75
C LEU A 73 12.94 41.94 -10.52
N SER A 74 14.11 42.42 -10.10
CA SER A 74 14.89 43.35 -10.91
C SER A 74 15.37 42.70 -12.21
N VAL A 75 15.67 43.51 -13.23
CA VAL A 75 16.25 43.05 -14.50
C VAL A 75 17.52 42.22 -14.29
N ALA A 76 18.36 42.58 -13.33
CA ALA A 76 19.57 41.83 -13.01
C ALA A 76 19.27 40.43 -12.45
N GLN A 77 18.32 40.34 -11.51
CA GLN A 77 17.87 39.05 -10.95
C GLN A 77 17.19 38.18 -12.02
N ALA A 78 16.34 38.79 -12.87
CA ALA A 78 15.69 38.10 -13.99
C ALA A 78 16.73 37.56 -14.99
N LYS A 79 17.77 38.33 -15.30
CA LYS A 79 18.88 37.87 -16.14
C LYS A 79 19.61 36.68 -15.52
N THR A 80 20.05 36.77 -14.27
CA THR A 80 20.69 35.64 -13.58
C THR A 80 19.79 34.40 -13.54
N ARG A 81 18.47 34.57 -13.48
CA ARG A 81 17.53 33.45 -13.52
C ARG A 81 17.43 32.84 -14.91
N LEU A 82 17.35 33.68 -15.94
CA LEU A 82 17.28 33.27 -17.34
C LEU A 82 18.55 32.53 -17.78
N ASP A 83 19.74 33.04 -17.44
CA ASP A 83 21.03 32.40 -17.72
C ASP A 83 21.07 30.96 -17.17
N ARG A 84 20.57 30.74 -15.95
CA ARG A 84 20.50 29.38 -15.35
C ARG A 84 19.60 28.43 -16.12
N TYR A 85 18.52 28.92 -16.72
CA TYR A 85 17.65 28.10 -17.55
C TYR A 85 18.31 27.74 -18.89
N GLU A 86 19.01 28.68 -19.50
CA GLU A 86 19.78 28.43 -20.73
C GLU A 86 20.96 27.48 -20.51
N GLU A 87 21.56 27.48 -19.32
CA GLU A 87 22.62 26.52 -18.93
C GLU A 87 22.07 25.11 -18.64
N ALA A 88 20.89 25.01 -18.03
CA ALA A 88 20.33 23.74 -17.57
C ALA A 88 19.44 23.02 -18.60
N PHE A 89 18.91 23.73 -19.60
CA PHE A 89 17.96 23.20 -20.58
C PHE A 89 18.50 23.35 -22.00
N THR A 90 18.09 22.44 -22.89
CA THR A 90 18.38 22.59 -24.32
C THR A 90 17.47 23.66 -24.93
N VAL A 91 18.03 24.80 -25.31
CA VAL A 91 17.28 25.86 -26.00
C VAL A 91 17.09 25.48 -27.48
N LEU A 92 15.83 25.33 -27.90
CA LEU A 92 15.46 25.09 -29.29
C LEU A 92 15.50 26.41 -30.08
N PRO A 93 16.34 26.54 -31.13
CA PRO A 93 16.41 27.77 -31.90
C PRO A 93 15.08 28.16 -32.55
N ASP A 94 14.85 29.44 -32.76
CA ASP A 94 13.69 29.93 -33.51
C ASP A 94 13.97 29.87 -35.02
N ALA A 95 13.77 28.68 -35.59
CA ALA A 95 14.02 28.44 -37.01
C ALA A 95 12.78 28.73 -37.89
N PRO A 96 12.94 29.06 -39.18
CA PRO A 96 11.82 29.36 -40.08
C PRO A 96 10.73 28.27 -40.10
N GLN A 97 11.12 27.01 -39.96
CA GLN A 97 10.22 25.85 -39.92
C GLN A 97 9.22 25.92 -38.76
N VAL A 98 9.57 26.58 -37.65
CA VAL A 98 8.66 26.79 -36.52
C VAL A 98 7.47 27.63 -36.96
N PHE A 99 7.72 28.72 -37.71
CA PHE A 99 6.64 29.57 -38.21
C PHE A 99 5.78 28.86 -39.27
N GLU A 100 6.40 28.05 -40.14
CA GLU A 100 5.68 27.23 -41.11
C GLU A 100 4.74 26.23 -40.42
N GLN A 101 5.22 25.54 -39.39
CA GLN A 101 4.40 24.63 -38.58
C GLN A 101 3.31 25.37 -37.83
N TRP A 102 3.63 26.52 -37.24
CA TRP A 102 2.64 27.34 -36.55
C TRP A 102 1.52 27.78 -37.48
N LYS A 103 1.86 28.24 -38.70
CA LYS A 103 0.86 28.66 -39.70
C LYS A 103 -0.03 27.50 -40.12
N ARG A 104 0.54 26.31 -40.32
CA ARG A 104 -0.23 25.09 -40.61
C ARG A 104 -1.19 24.77 -39.45
N LEU A 105 -0.68 24.70 -38.23
CA LEU A 105 -1.48 24.41 -37.03
C LEU A 105 -2.59 25.45 -36.82
N ALA A 106 -2.28 26.73 -37.03
CA ALA A 106 -3.25 27.80 -36.86
C ALA A 106 -4.45 27.68 -37.80
N LEU A 107 -4.21 27.27 -39.05
CA LEU A 107 -5.25 27.03 -40.03
C LEU A 107 -6.03 25.73 -39.76
N VAL A 108 -5.33 24.63 -39.49
CA VAL A 108 -5.96 23.31 -39.27
C VAL A 108 -6.82 23.30 -38.00
N HIS A 109 -6.37 23.96 -36.94
CA HIS A 109 -7.03 23.96 -35.63
C HIS A 109 -7.84 25.23 -35.34
N GLU A 110 -8.05 26.06 -36.36
CA GLU A 110 -8.75 27.36 -36.29
C GLU A 110 -8.34 28.20 -35.06
N VAL A 111 -7.04 28.33 -34.84
CA VAL A 111 -6.47 28.95 -33.64
C VAL A 111 -6.84 30.44 -33.59
N LYS A 112 -7.34 30.88 -32.43
CA LYS A 112 -7.83 32.26 -32.22
C LYS A 112 -7.31 32.84 -30.90
N GLY A 113 -6.99 34.13 -30.93
CA GLY A 113 -6.68 34.93 -29.74
C GLY A 113 -5.51 34.36 -28.92
N LYS A 114 -5.71 34.15 -27.62
CA LYS A 114 -4.66 33.73 -26.67
C LYS A 114 -4.01 32.37 -27.00
N GLN A 115 -4.69 31.53 -27.80
CA GLN A 115 -4.21 30.20 -28.18
C GLN A 115 -2.97 30.22 -29.10
N VAL A 116 -2.61 31.38 -29.65
CA VAL A 116 -1.46 31.51 -30.56
C VAL A 116 -0.14 31.13 -29.89
N HIS A 117 -0.01 31.35 -28.58
CA HIS A 117 1.18 31.05 -27.80
C HIS A 117 1.37 29.55 -27.63
N ASP A 118 0.33 28.83 -27.17
CA ASP A 118 0.35 27.38 -26.98
C ASP A 118 0.56 26.67 -28.33
N THR A 119 -0.08 27.18 -29.38
CA THR A 119 0.10 26.69 -30.76
C THR A 119 1.55 26.84 -31.22
N ARG A 120 2.20 27.95 -30.87
CA ARG A 120 3.59 28.17 -31.25
C ARG A 120 4.54 27.27 -30.48
N LEU A 121 4.24 26.95 -29.22
CA LEU A 121 4.99 25.94 -28.48
C LEU A 121 4.84 24.55 -29.13
N CYS A 122 3.63 24.19 -29.59
CA CYS A 122 3.43 22.96 -30.38
C CYS A 122 4.21 22.98 -31.69
N ALA A 123 4.29 24.14 -32.35
CA ALA A 123 5.06 24.28 -33.58
C ALA A 123 6.56 24.07 -33.35
N PHE A 124 7.11 24.55 -32.23
CA PHE A 124 8.48 24.22 -31.80
C PHE A 124 8.63 22.70 -31.61
N ALA A 125 7.69 22.08 -30.89
CA ALA A 125 7.72 20.65 -30.64
C ALA A 125 7.78 19.85 -31.95
N LEU A 126 6.91 20.16 -32.91
CA LEU A 126 6.88 19.49 -34.22
C LEU A 126 8.12 19.78 -35.07
N ALA A 127 8.57 21.04 -35.14
CA ALA A 127 9.74 21.42 -35.94
C ALA A 127 11.02 20.73 -35.47
N TYR A 128 11.13 20.43 -34.17
CA TYR A 128 12.29 19.77 -33.56
C TYR A 128 12.06 18.29 -33.23
N THR A 129 10.95 17.70 -33.69
CA THR A 129 10.58 16.29 -33.43
C THR A 129 10.57 15.95 -31.92
N VAL A 130 10.15 16.90 -31.10
CA VAL A 130 9.91 16.71 -29.67
C VAL A 130 8.45 16.31 -29.51
N GLN A 131 8.20 15.07 -29.09
CA GLN A 131 6.84 14.55 -28.98
C GLN A 131 6.16 14.95 -27.68
N ASN A 132 6.91 15.18 -26.60
CA ASN A 132 6.34 15.42 -25.28
C ASN A 132 6.35 16.91 -24.93
N ILE A 133 5.21 17.44 -24.49
CA ILE A 133 5.11 18.77 -23.88
C ILE A 133 4.80 18.59 -22.39
N LEU A 134 5.70 19.08 -21.53
CA LEU A 134 5.50 19.11 -20.08
C LEU A 134 4.79 20.43 -19.72
N THR A 135 3.54 20.36 -19.25
CA THR A 135 2.71 21.53 -18.96
C THR A 135 1.81 21.34 -17.73
N LEU A 136 1.45 22.45 -17.08
CA LEU A 136 0.40 22.48 -16.06
C LEU A 136 -1.01 22.71 -16.66
N ASN A 137 -1.09 23.11 -17.94
CA ASN A 137 -2.32 23.47 -18.62
C ASN A 137 -2.70 22.47 -19.72
N GLU A 138 -2.85 21.20 -19.34
CA GLU A 138 -3.07 20.08 -20.28
C GLU A 138 -4.15 20.36 -21.34
N ARG A 139 -5.25 21.01 -20.93
CA ARG A 139 -6.41 21.30 -21.80
C ARG A 139 -6.06 22.16 -23.01
N ASP A 140 -5.09 23.05 -22.89
CA ASP A 140 -4.71 23.98 -23.96
C ASP A 140 -4.01 23.23 -25.11
N PHE A 141 -3.36 22.11 -24.79
CA PHE A 141 -2.58 21.31 -25.73
C PHE A 141 -3.32 20.09 -26.30
N ARG A 142 -4.43 19.66 -25.68
CA ARG A 142 -5.16 18.43 -26.08
C ARG A 142 -5.53 18.37 -27.56
N ARG A 143 -5.83 19.50 -28.19
CA ARG A 143 -6.17 19.57 -29.62
C ARG A 143 -5.03 19.12 -30.54
N PHE A 144 -3.78 19.18 -30.09
CA PHE A 144 -2.60 18.81 -30.88
C PHE A 144 -2.19 17.35 -30.69
N THR A 145 -2.93 16.57 -29.90
CA THR A 145 -2.68 15.13 -29.77
C THR A 145 -2.81 14.39 -31.10
N SER A 146 -3.70 14.84 -31.99
CA SER A 146 -3.83 14.33 -33.36
C SER A 146 -2.62 14.62 -34.25
N GLU A 147 -1.74 15.54 -33.84
CA GLU A 147 -0.49 15.88 -34.52
C GLU A 147 0.70 15.06 -33.98
N GLY A 148 0.46 14.14 -33.04
CA GLY A 148 1.50 13.35 -32.39
C GLY A 148 2.15 14.02 -31.17
N ILE A 149 1.51 15.05 -30.60
CA ILE A 149 1.94 15.68 -29.35
C ILE A 149 1.39 14.90 -28.14
N ASN A 150 2.29 14.42 -27.30
CA ASN A 150 1.99 13.86 -25.99
C ASN A 150 1.98 14.99 -24.95
N VAL A 151 0.81 15.28 -24.40
CA VAL A 151 0.67 16.27 -23.33
C VAL A 151 0.90 15.56 -22.01
N VAL A 152 1.93 15.98 -21.28
CA VAL A 152 2.36 15.35 -20.04
C VAL A 152 2.29 16.36 -18.90
N THR A 153 1.72 15.96 -17.78
CA THR A 153 1.63 16.80 -16.59
C THR A 153 2.55 16.28 -15.48
N PRO A 154 3.14 17.16 -14.65
CA PRO A 154 3.97 16.76 -13.53
C PRO A 154 3.28 15.76 -12.57
N PRO A 155 2.00 15.92 -12.17
CA PRO A 155 1.35 14.92 -11.31
C PRO A 155 1.31 13.51 -11.91
N VAL A 156 1.11 13.38 -13.22
CA VAL A 156 1.10 12.08 -13.90
C VAL A 156 2.48 11.43 -13.87
N LEU A 157 3.54 12.20 -14.18
CA LEU A 157 4.91 11.68 -14.11
C LEU A 157 5.31 11.33 -12.69
N LEU A 158 4.96 12.15 -11.70
CA LEU A 158 5.26 11.87 -10.31
C LEU A 158 4.60 10.57 -9.86
N ALA A 159 3.35 10.33 -10.23
CA ALA A 159 2.65 9.07 -9.92
C ALA A 159 3.35 7.87 -10.58
N LEU A 160 3.81 7.99 -11.83
CA LEU A 160 4.57 6.94 -12.51
C LEU A 160 5.89 6.65 -11.81
N PHE A 161 6.61 7.70 -11.40
CA PHE A 161 7.86 7.58 -10.66
C PHE A 161 7.65 6.94 -9.28
N VAL A 162 6.63 7.35 -8.53
CA VAL A 162 6.28 6.74 -7.23
C VAL A 162 5.93 5.27 -7.40
N LYS A 163 5.16 4.91 -8.43
CA LYS A 163 4.84 3.52 -8.73
C LYS A 163 6.08 2.70 -9.09
N ALA A 164 7.01 3.29 -9.85
CA ALA A 164 8.26 2.65 -10.21
C ALA A 164 9.15 2.40 -8.98
N ASP A 165 9.23 3.39 -8.08
CA ASP A 165 10.01 3.28 -6.84
C ASP A 165 9.40 2.24 -5.90
N ALA A 166 8.07 2.21 -5.75
CA ALA A 166 7.38 1.19 -4.95
C ALA A 166 7.63 -0.23 -5.49
N GLY A 167 7.80 -0.38 -6.82
CA GLY A 167 8.19 -1.65 -7.43
C GLY A 167 9.65 -2.06 -7.19
N ASN A 168 10.52 -1.12 -6.80
CA ASN A 168 11.93 -1.34 -6.44
C ASN A 168 12.14 -1.45 -4.92
N GLU A 169 11.08 -1.36 -4.11
CA GLU A 169 11.14 -1.66 -2.67
C GLU A 169 11.62 -3.10 -2.48
N MET A 170 12.74 -3.30 -1.77
CA MET A 170 13.24 -4.65 -1.48
C MET A 170 12.46 -5.22 -0.29
N VAL A 171 11.83 -6.37 -0.49
CA VAL A 171 11.08 -7.09 0.54
C VAL A 171 11.80 -8.39 0.87
N TRP A 172 11.73 -8.81 2.12
CA TRP A 172 12.21 -10.12 2.55
C TRP A 172 11.22 -11.20 2.14
N VAL A 173 11.72 -12.29 1.55
CA VAL A 173 10.96 -13.51 1.26
C VAL A 173 11.62 -14.67 1.98
N MET A 174 10.85 -15.46 2.72
CA MET A 174 11.33 -16.70 3.32
C MET A 174 11.26 -17.82 2.29
N THR A 175 12.41 -18.39 1.96
CA THR A 175 12.55 -19.39 0.90
C THR A 175 12.54 -20.82 1.44
N SER A 176 12.65 -21.00 2.75
CA SER A 176 12.63 -22.32 3.39
C SER A 176 12.03 -22.29 4.80
N ILE A 177 11.52 -23.44 5.25
CA ILE A 177 11.05 -23.65 6.63
C ILE A 177 12.18 -23.58 7.68
N HIS A 178 13.44 -23.61 7.23
CA HIS A 178 14.60 -23.53 8.11
C HIS A 178 15.03 -22.08 8.38
N GLY A 179 14.26 -21.10 7.88
CA GLY A 179 14.51 -19.68 8.14
C GLY A 179 15.54 -19.05 7.19
N ASP A 180 15.62 -19.55 5.96
CA ASP A 180 16.37 -18.90 4.88
C ASP A 180 15.54 -17.73 4.30
N PHE A 181 16.18 -16.58 4.12
CA PHE A 181 15.55 -15.37 3.62
C PHE A 181 16.35 -14.77 2.48
N GLU A 182 15.64 -14.28 1.48
CA GLU A 182 16.21 -13.54 0.36
C GLU A 182 15.48 -12.21 0.20
N GLN A 183 16.18 -11.19 -0.32
CA GLN A 183 15.54 -9.93 -0.69
C GLN A 183 15.22 -9.95 -2.18
N ILE A 184 13.96 -9.65 -2.51
CA ILE A 184 13.54 -9.45 -3.90
C ILE A 184 12.84 -8.09 -4.04
N PRO A 185 12.85 -7.49 -5.24
CA PRO A 185 11.98 -6.35 -5.53
C PRO A 185 10.52 -6.74 -5.30
N LYS A 186 9.74 -5.90 -4.61
CA LYS A 186 8.32 -6.15 -4.27
C LYS A 186 7.45 -6.48 -5.47
N ARG A 187 7.79 -5.99 -6.66
CA ARG A 187 7.11 -6.33 -7.93
C ARG A 187 7.26 -7.80 -8.36
N GLU A 188 8.24 -8.51 -7.80
CA GLU A 188 8.51 -9.92 -8.09
C GLU A 188 7.77 -10.87 -7.13
N LEU A 189 6.98 -10.33 -6.18
CA LEU A 189 6.07 -11.13 -5.36
C LEU A 189 5.05 -11.83 -6.26
N ALA A 190 4.97 -13.15 -6.12
CA ALA A 190 4.00 -13.96 -6.84
C ALA A 190 2.61 -13.87 -6.18
N GLU A 191 1.56 -14.08 -6.97
CA GLU A 191 0.19 -14.20 -6.48
C GLU A 191 0.09 -15.36 -5.48
N GLY A 192 -0.57 -15.13 -4.34
CA GLY A 192 -0.72 -16.12 -3.28
C GLY A 192 0.39 -16.14 -2.22
N MET A 193 1.47 -15.36 -2.38
CA MET A 193 2.40 -15.13 -1.28
C MET A 193 1.70 -14.37 -0.14
N VAL A 194 2.00 -14.76 1.10
CA VAL A 194 1.41 -14.16 2.31
C VAL A 194 2.48 -13.47 3.13
N GLN A 195 2.13 -12.33 3.71
CA GLN A 195 3.03 -11.60 4.58
C GLN A 195 2.93 -12.14 6.01
N ILE A 196 4.07 -12.40 6.63
CA ILE A 196 4.21 -12.83 8.01
C ILE A 196 5.11 -11.88 8.77
N LYS A 197 4.95 -11.89 10.09
CA LYS A 197 5.88 -11.27 11.03
C LYS A 197 6.77 -12.37 11.60
N VAL A 198 8.08 -12.23 11.46
CA VAL A 198 9.08 -13.14 12.03
C VAL A 198 9.71 -12.46 13.23
N GLU A 199 9.44 -13.00 14.43
CA GLU A 199 9.94 -12.43 15.69
C GLU A 199 11.33 -12.99 16.05
N GLY A 200 12.21 -12.16 16.63
CA GLY A 200 13.41 -12.65 17.32
C GLY A 200 14.73 -12.76 16.53
N ARG A 201 15.00 -11.89 15.54
CA ARG A 201 16.37 -11.76 14.96
C ARG A 201 17.19 -10.64 15.62
N LYS A 202 18.52 -10.68 15.40
CA LYS A 202 19.53 -9.71 15.89
C LYS A 202 19.24 -8.22 15.59
N GLU A 203 18.24 -7.90 14.78
CA GLU A 203 17.82 -6.54 14.40
C GLU A 203 16.34 -6.23 14.69
N GLY A 204 15.63 -7.10 15.44
CA GLY A 204 14.20 -6.96 15.75
C GLY A 204 13.30 -7.81 14.85
N ASP A 205 11.98 -7.55 14.94
CA ASP A 205 10.96 -8.25 14.16
C ASP A 205 11.08 -7.90 12.67
N ILE A 206 10.99 -8.89 11.79
CA ILE A 206 11.06 -8.71 10.34
C ILE A 206 9.71 -9.05 9.70
N LEU A 207 9.19 -8.15 8.86
CA LEU A 207 8.08 -8.47 7.96
C LEU A 207 8.64 -9.18 6.72
N ALA A 208 8.23 -10.43 6.51
CA ALA A 208 8.66 -11.26 5.39
C ALA A 208 7.46 -11.82 4.63
N TRP A 209 7.65 -12.16 3.36
CA TRP A 209 6.68 -12.86 2.54
C TRP A 209 7.03 -14.32 2.44
N ILE A 210 6.03 -15.20 2.39
CA ILE A 210 6.25 -16.64 2.27
C ILE A 210 5.45 -17.20 1.11
N THR A 211 6.00 -18.21 0.44
CA THR A 211 5.30 -18.90 -0.65
C THR A 211 4.26 -19.87 -0.09
N PRO A 212 3.19 -20.20 -0.86
CA PRO A 212 2.21 -21.21 -0.47
C PRO A 212 2.83 -22.57 -0.12
N GLU A 213 3.93 -22.96 -0.77
CA GLU A 213 4.63 -24.22 -0.52
C GLU A 213 5.37 -24.21 0.82
N VAL A 214 6.02 -23.09 1.18
CA VAL A 214 6.67 -22.93 2.48
C VAL A 214 5.61 -22.85 3.58
N PHE A 215 4.52 -22.11 3.34
CA PHE A 215 3.39 -22.03 4.27
C PHE A 215 2.76 -23.41 4.55
N GLY A 216 2.54 -24.23 3.50
CA GLY A 216 2.05 -25.59 3.65
C GLY A 216 2.99 -26.50 4.44
N LYS A 217 4.31 -26.38 4.25
CA LYS A 217 5.30 -27.18 4.99
C LYS A 217 5.45 -26.78 6.46
N ILE A 218 5.20 -25.52 6.81
CA ILE A 218 5.13 -25.07 8.21
C ILE A 218 3.93 -25.73 8.90
N HIS A 219 2.78 -25.74 8.22
CA HIS A 219 1.57 -26.39 8.72
C HIS A 219 1.75 -27.92 8.90
N ASP A 220 2.58 -28.55 8.07
CA ASP A 220 2.84 -30.00 8.11
C ASP A 220 4.02 -30.43 9.02
N ALA A 221 4.62 -29.50 9.78
CA ALA A 221 5.73 -29.82 10.67
C ALA A 221 5.35 -30.95 11.67
N PRO A 222 6.27 -31.90 11.95
CA PRO A 222 6.01 -32.92 12.96
C PRO A 222 5.80 -32.25 14.32
N PRO A 223 4.79 -32.68 15.10
CA PRO A 223 4.55 -32.11 16.43
C PRO A 223 5.81 -32.26 17.30
N SER A 224 6.01 -31.33 18.26
CA SER A 224 7.03 -31.48 19.30
C SER A 224 6.96 -32.88 19.87
N ALA A 225 8.07 -33.61 20.03
CA ALA A 225 8.09 -35.01 20.46
C ALA A 225 7.64 -35.23 21.93
N GLU A 226 7.57 -34.15 22.73
CA GLU A 226 7.14 -34.21 24.13
C GLU A 226 5.60 -34.11 24.25
N PRO A 227 4.96 -34.97 25.06
CA PRO A 227 3.52 -34.88 25.33
C PRO A 227 3.18 -33.61 26.12
N LEU A 228 1.98 -33.05 25.90
CA LEU A 228 1.54 -31.88 26.66
C LEU A 228 1.33 -32.24 28.15
N PRO A 229 1.59 -31.31 29.08
CA PRO A 229 1.33 -31.50 30.51
C PRO A 229 -0.13 -31.87 30.82
N GLU A 230 -0.36 -32.70 31.85
CA GLU A 230 -1.71 -33.18 32.22
C GLU A 230 -2.79 -32.08 32.36
N PRO A 231 -2.51 -30.89 32.94
CA PRO A 231 -3.52 -29.83 32.99
C PRO A 231 -4.00 -29.35 31.61
N MET A 232 -3.12 -29.36 30.62
CA MET A 232 -3.46 -29.01 29.23
C MET A 232 -4.25 -30.13 28.56
N LEU A 233 -3.92 -31.40 28.86
CA LEU A 233 -4.72 -32.54 28.41
C LEU A 233 -6.14 -32.51 28.99
N GLU A 234 -6.30 -32.19 30.29
CA GLU A 234 -7.61 -32.00 30.93
C GLU A 234 -8.39 -30.85 30.26
N ALA A 235 -7.71 -29.75 29.91
CA ALA A 235 -8.31 -28.64 29.17
C ALA A 235 -8.79 -29.03 27.77
N ILE A 236 -7.99 -29.77 27.00
CA ILE A 236 -8.36 -30.28 25.68
C ILE A 236 -9.59 -31.19 25.78
N ARG A 237 -9.64 -32.11 26.74
CA ARG A 237 -10.81 -32.97 26.97
C ARG A 237 -12.06 -32.14 27.25
N PHE A 238 -11.94 -31.07 28.02
CA PHE A 238 -13.05 -30.15 28.28
C PHE A 238 -13.50 -29.44 27.01
N ILE A 239 -12.57 -28.87 26.23
CA ILE A 239 -12.86 -28.20 24.95
C ILE A 239 -13.64 -29.13 24.02
N ILE A 240 -13.14 -30.36 23.82
CA ILE A 240 -13.80 -31.37 22.95
C ILE A 240 -15.20 -31.71 23.48
N SER A 241 -15.35 -31.86 24.80
CA SER A 241 -16.66 -32.17 25.39
C SER A 241 -17.72 -31.09 25.16
N VAL A 242 -17.30 -29.84 24.99
CA VAL A 242 -18.19 -28.68 24.82
C VAL A 242 -18.38 -28.34 23.34
N LEU A 243 -17.31 -28.34 22.57
CA LEU A 243 -17.26 -27.87 21.19
C LEU A 243 -17.28 -28.98 20.14
N GLY A 244 -17.27 -30.26 20.53
CA GLY A 244 -17.20 -31.39 19.59
C GLY A 244 -18.35 -31.47 18.58
N GLU A 245 -19.51 -30.87 18.87
CA GLU A 245 -20.60 -30.73 17.88
C GLU A 245 -20.23 -29.73 16.76
N GLN A 246 -19.45 -28.70 17.08
CA GLN A 246 -19.03 -27.63 16.16
C GLN A 246 -17.71 -27.93 15.46
N VAL A 247 -16.77 -28.56 16.18
CA VAL A 247 -15.44 -28.93 15.68
C VAL A 247 -15.22 -30.42 15.98
N PRO A 248 -15.65 -31.31 15.09
CA PRO A 248 -15.46 -32.75 15.26
C PRO A 248 -13.97 -33.11 15.22
N GLY A 249 -13.54 -34.00 16.11
CA GLY A 249 -12.18 -34.54 16.12
C GLY A 249 -11.93 -35.42 17.35
N SER A 250 -10.99 -36.36 17.25
CA SER A 250 -10.58 -37.21 18.37
C SER A 250 -9.66 -36.46 19.34
N PHE A 251 -9.52 -36.96 20.56
CA PHE A 251 -8.60 -36.37 21.54
C PHE A 251 -7.15 -36.35 21.02
N GLU A 252 -6.74 -37.42 20.35
CA GLU A 252 -5.41 -37.58 19.77
C GLU A 252 -5.16 -36.59 18.62
N GLU A 253 -6.19 -36.30 17.83
CA GLU A 253 -6.11 -35.30 16.76
C GLU A 253 -5.90 -33.89 17.33
N TRP A 254 -6.72 -33.50 18.31
CA TRP A 254 -6.58 -32.20 18.97
C TRP A 254 -5.26 -32.04 19.72
N GLU A 255 -4.80 -33.06 20.46
CA GLU A 255 -3.51 -33.02 21.17
C GLU A 255 -2.34 -32.90 20.20
N ARG A 256 -2.37 -33.63 19.09
CA ARG A 256 -1.36 -33.53 18.03
C ARG A 256 -1.31 -32.13 17.44
N ASP A 257 -2.47 -31.54 17.16
CA ASP A 257 -2.54 -30.23 16.51
C ASP A 257 -2.06 -29.13 17.46
N PHE A 258 -2.44 -29.16 18.75
CA PHE A 258 -1.87 -28.23 19.75
C PHE A 258 -0.36 -28.36 19.91
N ARG A 259 0.23 -29.56 19.74
CA ARG A 259 1.70 -29.74 19.81
C ARG A 259 2.46 -29.15 18.62
N ARG A 260 1.75 -28.69 17.58
CA ARG A 260 2.32 -27.97 16.43
C ARG A 260 2.33 -26.46 16.64
N ASP A 261 1.55 -25.96 17.60
CA ASP A 261 1.51 -24.54 17.91
C ASP A 261 2.82 -24.08 18.58
N GLU A 262 3.20 -22.83 18.33
CA GLU A 262 4.40 -22.20 18.91
C GLU A 262 4.28 -22.07 20.43
N ASP A 263 3.10 -21.67 20.92
CA ASP A 263 2.74 -21.69 22.33
C ASP A 263 1.42 -22.47 22.55
N PRO A 264 1.51 -23.80 22.73
CA PRO A 264 0.34 -24.64 22.95
C PRO A 264 -0.46 -24.24 24.19
N ALA A 265 0.17 -23.63 25.20
CA ALA A 265 -0.53 -23.21 26.42
C ALA A 265 -1.40 -21.98 26.16
N GLN A 266 -0.89 -21.00 25.40
CA GLN A 266 -1.66 -19.83 25.01
C GLN A 266 -2.84 -20.20 24.10
N GLU A 267 -2.62 -21.07 23.11
CA GLU A 267 -3.68 -21.51 22.20
C GLU A 267 -4.79 -22.28 22.96
N ILE A 268 -4.41 -23.21 23.83
CA ILE A 268 -5.39 -23.93 24.68
C ILE A 268 -6.18 -22.95 25.56
N LEU A 269 -5.58 -21.87 26.06
CA LEU A 269 -6.29 -20.86 26.86
C LEU A 269 -7.32 -20.08 26.02
N LEU A 270 -7.03 -19.80 24.75
CA LEU A 270 -7.99 -19.15 23.84
C LEU A 270 -9.17 -20.08 23.56
N TRP A 271 -8.91 -21.34 23.20
CA TRP A 271 -9.95 -22.34 22.97
C TRP A 271 -10.77 -22.65 24.22
N LEU A 272 -10.14 -22.68 25.41
CA LEU A 272 -10.83 -22.80 26.69
C LEU A 272 -11.80 -21.65 26.93
N ARG A 273 -11.40 -20.41 26.61
CA ARG A 273 -12.27 -19.25 26.74
C ARG A 273 -13.47 -19.35 25.79
N VAL A 274 -13.24 -19.74 24.54
CA VAL A 274 -14.33 -19.97 23.57
C VAL A 274 -15.29 -21.04 24.10
N ALA A 275 -14.77 -22.18 24.59
CA ALA A 275 -15.59 -23.26 25.14
C ALA A 275 -16.41 -22.80 26.37
N ASP A 276 -15.79 -22.11 27.32
CA ASP A 276 -16.46 -21.60 28.53
C ASP A 276 -17.62 -20.66 28.17
N LYS A 277 -17.36 -19.67 27.31
CA LYS A 277 -18.38 -18.70 26.87
C LYS A 277 -19.47 -19.35 26.03
N TYR A 278 -19.10 -20.25 25.14
CA TYR A 278 -20.05 -21.03 24.34
C TYR A 278 -20.97 -21.86 25.24
N GLN A 279 -20.41 -22.58 26.22
CA GLN A 279 -21.21 -23.35 27.18
C GLN A 279 -22.15 -22.44 27.96
N LYS A 280 -21.66 -21.31 28.49
CA LYS A 280 -22.48 -20.34 29.24
C LYS A 280 -23.65 -19.82 28.40
N LEU A 281 -23.41 -19.41 27.16
CA LEU A 281 -24.42 -18.83 26.27
C LEU A 281 -25.44 -19.86 25.77
N THR A 282 -24.99 -21.07 25.46
CA THR A 282 -25.85 -22.12 24.87
C THR A 282 -26.63 -22.93 25.90
N THR A 283 -26.25 -22.88 27.18
CA THR A 283 -27.00 -23.54 28.27
C THR A 283 -28.10 -22.66 28.86
N GLN A 284 -28.02 -21.34 28.71
CA GLN A 284 -29.03 -20.40 29.20
C GLN A 284 -30.32 -20.41 28.37
N HIS A 285 -30.25 -20.85 27.11
CA HIS A 285 -31.37 -20.82 26.17
C HIS A 285 -31.44 -22.10 25.33
N ALA A 286 -32.66 -22.57 25.04
CA ALA A 286 -32.86 -23.65 24.08
C ALA A 286 -32.60 -23.14 22.65
N LEU A 287 -31.37 -23.33 22.15
CA LEU A 287 -30.96 -22.89 20.82
C LEU A 287 -31.08 -23.99 19.77
N SER A 288 -31.42 -23.59 18.54
CA SER A 288 -31.35 -24.48 17.38
C SER A 288 -29.89 -24.82 17.03
N LYS A 289 -29.67 -25.89 16.27
CA LYS A 289 -28.34 -26.27 15.78
C LYS A 289 -27.68 -25.15 14.95
N ALA A 290 -28.47 -24.45 14.13
CA ALA A 290 -27.98 -23.32 13.34
C ALA A 290 -27.55 -22.14 14.23
N ALA A 291 -28.34 -21.82 15.26
CA ALA A 291 -27.99 -20.75 16.20
C ALA A 291 -26.73 -21.09 17.00
N LYS A 292 -26.58 -22.33 17.46
CA LYS A 292 -25.34 -22.80 18.09
C LYS A 292 -24.12 -22.63 17.19
N SER A 293 -24.25 -22.95 15.91
CA SER A 293 -23.17 -22.76 14.94
C SER A 293 -22.78 -21.29 14.78
N ASP A 294 -23.76 -20.39 14.66
CA ASP A 294 -23.50 -18.95 14.61
C ASP A 294 -22.82 -18.44 15.89
N TYR A 295 -23.27 -18.89 17.07
CA TYR A 295 -22.66 -18.50 18.35
C TYR A 295 -21.18 -18.91 18.42
N PHE A 296 -20.85 -20.11 17.97
CA PHE A 296 -19.47 -20.57 17.89
C PHE A 296 -18.64 -19.70 16.93
N GLN A 297 -19.15 -19.37 15.74
CA GLN A 297 -18.45 -18.54 14.77
C GLN A 297 -18.15 -17.12 15.29
N VAL A 298 -19.09 -16.52 16.03
CA VAL A 298 -18.86 -15.21 16.67
C VAL A 298 -17.74 -15.31 17.71
N LEU A 299 -17.80 -16.30 18.60
CA LEU A 299 -16.80 -16.48 19.66
C LEU A 299 -15.40 -16.78 19.09
N LEU A 300 -15.33 -17.60 18.04
CA LEU A 300 -14.09 -17.86 17.32
C LEU A 300 -13.56 -16.58 16.66
N ARG A 301 -14.43 -15.77 16.04
CA ARG A 301 -14.02 -14.50 15.43
C ARG A 301 -13.43 -13.54 16.46
N CYS A 302 -13.94 -13.52 17.70
CA CYS A 302 -13.38 -12.72 18.79
C CYS A 302 -11.93 -13.09 19.18
N THR A 303 -11.41 -14.26 18.77
CA THR A 303 -9.99 -14.61 18.99
C THR A 303 -9.08 -14.08 17.87
N MET A 304 -9.64 -13.72 16.71
CA MET A 304 -8.89 -13.44 15.48
C MET A 304 -8.84 -11.97 15.10
N VAL A 305 -9.82 -11.16 15.51
CA VAL A 305 -9.94 -9.75 15.10
C VAL A 305 -10.25 -8.84 16.30
N PRO A 306 -9.96 -7.52 16.19
CA PRO A 306 -10.36 -6.54 17.19
C PRO A 306 -11.87 -6.56 17.45
N ARG A 307 -12.27 -6.23 18.68
CA ARG A 307 -13.66 -6.31 19.17
C ARG A 307 -14.65 -5.57 18.27
N GLU A 308 -14.24 -4.40 17.80
CA GLU A 308 -14.99 -3.50 16.91
C GLU A 308 -15.28 -4.10 15.53
N ASP A 309 -14.44 -5.01 15.06
CA ASP A 309 -14.53 -5.56 13.70
C ASP A 309 -15.38 -6.85 13.65
N VAL A 310 -15.56 -7.53 14.79
CA VAL A 310 -16.22 -8.85 14.87
C VAL A 310 -17.59 -8.86 14.19
N LEU A 311 -18.42 -7.83 14.44
CA LEU A 311 -19.78 -7.76 13.89
C LEU A 311 -19.78 -7.73 12.35
N SER A 312 -18.84 -7.01 11.75
CA SER A 312 -18.73 -6.87 10.29
C SER A 312 -18.12 -8.08 9.59
N MET A 313 -17.37 -8.91 10.32
CA MET A 313 -16.57 -9.99 9.76
C MET A 313 -17.09 -11.40 10.08
N VAL A 314 -18.18 -11.52 10.83
CA VAL A 314 -18.79 -12.81 11.15
C VAL A 314 -19.90 -13.16 10.17
N GLU A 315 -19.77 -14.31 9.52
CA GLU A 315 -20.85 -14.91 8.74
C GLU A 315 -21.81 -15.65 9.69
N ARG A 316 -23.11 -15.39 9.55
CA ARG A 316 -24.16 -15.97 10.41
C ARG A 316 -25.42 -16.29 9.60
N LYS A 317 -26.17 -17.29 10.05
CA LYS A 317 -27.33 -17.83 9.34
C LYS A 317 -28.66 -17.38 9.93
N VAL A 318 -28.77 -17.34 11.25
CA VAL A 318 -30.07 -17.22 11.95
C VAL A 318 -30.08 -16.19 13.07
N ILE A 319 -28.93 -15.75 13.59
CA ILE A 319 -28.88 -14.81 14.72
C ILE A 319 -28.80 -13.35 14.24
N SER A 320 -29.37 -12.44 15.02
CA SER A 320 -29.46 -10.99 14.76
C SER A 320 -28.18 -10.21 15.13
N ASP A 321 -28.05 -8.95 14.69
CA ASP A 321 -26.95 -8.06 15.12
C ASP A 321 -26.92 -7.88 16.64
N ASP A 322 -28.08 -7.71 17.27
CA ASP A 322 -28.20 -7.55 18.72
C ASP A 322 -27.76 -8.82 19.47
N GLU A 323 -27.98 -10.01 18.89
CA GLU A 323 -27.44 -11.25 19.43
C GLU A 323 -25.92 -11.32 19.31
N VAL A 324 -25.37 -10.96 18.15
CA VAL A 324 -23.91 -10.93 17.95
C VAL A 324 -23.24 -9.97 18.94
N LEU A 325 -23.77 -8.76 19.10
CA LEU A 325 -23.24 -7.78 20.06
C LEU A 325 -23.28 -8.30 21.49
N ARG A 326 -24.35 -9.00 21.90
CA ARG A 326 -24.43 -9.64 23.23
C ARG A 326 -23.39 -10.75 23.42
N ILE A 327 -23.12 -11.55 22.39
CA ILE A 327 -22.08 -12.59 22.44
C ILE A 327 -20.69 -11.95 22.57
N ILE A 328 -20.43 -10.88 21.81
CA ILE A 328 -19.19 -10.10 21.91
C ILE A 328 -19.03 -9.52 23.32
N ASP A 329 -20.07 -8.92 23.89
CA ASP A 329 -20.07 -8.41 25.26
C ASP A 329 -19.75 -9.49 26.30
N GLU A 330 -20.38 -10.65 26.17
CA GLU A 330 -20.14 -11.78 27.05
C GLU A 330 -18.69 -12.31 26.91
N TYR A 331 -18.14 -12.38 25.71
CA TYR A 331 -16.77 -12.84 25.47
C TYR A 331 -15.73 -11.95 26.16
N TYR A 332 -15.87 -10.63 26.07
CA TYR A 332 -14.94 -9.67 26.69
C TYR A 332 -15.28 -9.29 28.13
N SER A 333 -16.36 -9.84 28.70
CA SER A 333 -16.68 -9.66 30.13
C SER A 333 -15.54 -10.16 31.03
N LYS A 334 -15.32 -9.50 32.18
CA LYS A 334 -14.22 -9.79 33.12
C LYS A 334 -14.35 -11.13 33.87
N ASP A 335 -15.31 -11.98 33.50
CA ASP A 335 -15.48 -13.31 34.08
C ASP A 335 -14.35 -14.23 33.55
N ALA A 336 -13.31 -14.46 34.36
CA ALA A 336 -12.22 -15.37 34.02
C ALA A 336 -12.69 -16.84 33.97
N PRO A 337 -12.14 -17.69 33.06
CA PRO A 337 -12.46 -19.11 33.02
C PRO A 337 -12.06 -19.78 34.33
N ARG A 338 -13.01 -20.48 34.99
CA ARG A 338 -12.77 -21.18 36.25
C ARG A 338 -12.64 -22.68 36.00
N VAL A 339 -11.41 -23.18 35.87
CA VAL A 339 -11.16 -24.62 36.02
C VAL A 339 -11.30 -24.97 37.51
N LYS A 340 -12.32 -25.73 37.89
CA LYS A 340 -12.45 -26.26 39.25
C LYS A 340 -11.35 -27.31 39.46
N ALA A 341 -10.24 -26.92 40.11
CA ALA A 341 -9.25 -27.88 40.57
C ALA A 341 -9.90 -28.90 41.52
N LYS A 342 -9.61 -30.20 41.32
CA LYS A 342 -10.05 -31.28 42.22
C LYS A 342 -9.67 -30.95 43.68
N PRO A 343 -10.51 -31.28 44.67
CA PRO A 343 -10.19 -31.05 46.07
C PRO A 343 -8.90 -31.79 46.44
N LYS A 344 -7.98 -31.10 47.12
CA LYS A 344 -6.69 -31.68 47.57
C LYS A 344 -6.95 -32.97 48.37
N PRO A 345 -6.14 -34.03 48.18
CA PRO A 345 -6.31 -35.28 48.91
C PRO A 345 -6.16 -35.04 50.42
N ASN A 346 -7.04 -35.69 51.18
CA ASN A 346 -7.13 -35.54 52.63
C ASN A 346 -5.81 -35.94 53.31
N ARG A 347 -5.47 -35.25 54.41
CA ARG A 347 -4.20 -35.36 55.16
C ARG A 347 -3.87 -36.79 55.63
N ALA A 348 -4.85 -37.71 55.59
CA ALA A 348 -4.69 -39.13 55.90
C ALA A 348 -3.84 -39.91 54.87
N GLU A 349 -3.86 -39.55 53.58
CA GLU A 349 -3.09 -40.26 52.55
C GLU A 349 -1.59 -39.97 52.58
N ARG A 350 -1.18 -38.82 53.13
CA ARG A 350 0.25 -38.45 53.28
C ARG A 350 1.00 -39.28 54.34
N ARG A 351 0.30 -39.98 55.22
CA ARG A 351 0.93 -40.80 56.29
C ARG A 351 1.14 -42.27 55.94
N ARG A 352 0.62 -42.75 54.80
CA ARG A 352 0.81 -44.15 54.35
C ARG A 352 2.01 -44.37 53.43
N LYS A 353 2.80 -43.32 53.12
CA LYS A 353 3.99 -43.38 52.25
C LYS A 353 5.28 -42.89 52.94
N LYS A 354 5.42 -43.09 54.24
CA LYS A 354 6.72 -42.97 54.92
C LYS A 354 7.07 -44.28 55.60
#